data_AF-A0A0B8Q5V5-F1
#
_entry.id   AF-A0A0B8Q5V5-F1
#
_cell.length_a   1.000
_cell.length_b   1.000
_cell.length_c   1.000
_cell.angle_alpha   90.00
_cell.angle_beta   90.00
_cell.angle_gamma   90.00
#
_symmetry.space_group_name_H-M   'P 1'
#
loop_
_entity.id
_entity.type
_entity.pdbx_description
1 polymer ?
#
loop_
_entity_poly.entity_id
_entity_poly.type
_entity_poly.pdbx_seq_one_letter_code
_entity_poly.pdbx_strand_id
1 'polypeptide(L)'
;MSERLDELNVLEDSATIKYPLKSALVRPHYATTAHFSRIAAKIKSRPMTLFLSFDPLLGYSALNAFNYLRQKQELDIAYLVEDAKWAEGRSSSKPEPIKEIKTRALWTLSEQRHIRGPSEQRAIGTLVESNLDARKAHAMPGLSPVTEYLNRFHALFRVTINEPRRRLRPEVDATFGYLSRME
;
A
#
# COMPACT_ATOMS: atom_id res chain seq x y z
N MET A 1 -22.58 -6.80 -51.06
CA MET A 1 -21.14 -6.53 -51.14
C MET A 1 -20.80 -5.47 -50.10
N SER A 2 -20.38 -5.92 -48.91
CA SER A 2 -19.41 -5.24 -48.03
C SER A 2 -19.14 -6.23 -46.90
N GLU A 3 -17.90 -6.68 -46.85
CA GLU A 3 -17.42 -7.85 -46.14
C GLU A 3 -17.29 -7.63 -44.63
N ARG A 4 -17.51 -8.73 -43.91
CA ARG A 4 -16.86 -9.19 -42.67
C ARG A 4 -16.03 -8.16 -41.88
N LEU A 5 -16.55 -7.79 -40.72
CA LEU A 5 -15.77 -7.39 -39.54
C LEU A 5 -15.80 -8.47 -38.43
N ASP A 6 -16.29 -9.68 -38.75
CA ASP A 6 -16.45 -10.79 -37.80
C ASP A 6 -15.14 -11.54 -37.45
N GLU A 7 -13.98 -11.12 -37.98
CA GLU A 7 -12.72 -11.89 -37.88
C GLU A 7 -11.69 -11.36 -36.86
N LEU A 8 -12.11 -10.67 -35.79
CA LEU A 8 -11.17 -10.29 -34.71
C LEU A 8 -11.57 -10.70 -33.28
N ASN A 9 -12.63 -11.49 -33.09
CA ASN A 9 -12.91 -12.12 -31.79
C ASN A 9 -12.16 -13.45 -31.65
N VAL A 10 -10.83 -13.39 -31.62
CA VAL A 10 -9.95 -14.56 -31.32
C VAL A 10 -9.79 -14.77 -29.81
N LEU A 11 -10.77 -14.37 -29.00
CA LEU A 11 -10.79 -14.60 -27.56
C LEU A 11 -12.11 -15.21 -27.07
N GLU A 12 -12.87 -15.86 -27.96
CA GLU A 12 -13.82 -16.88 -27.54
C GLU A 12 -13.08 -18.21 -27.36
N ASP A 13 -12.28 -18.28 -26.29
CA ASP A 13 -12.04 -19.56 -25.64
C ASP A 13 -12.58 -19.48 -24.20
N SER A 14 -13.34 -20.51 -23.92
CA SER A 14 -14.32 -20.76 -22.87
C SER A 14 -13.79 -20.75 -21.43
N ALA A 15 -13.09 -19.69 -21.01
CA ALA A 15 -12.87 -19.45 -19.60
C ALA A 15 -14.17 -18.95 -18.98
N THR A 16 -15.04 -19.87 -18.52
CA THR A 16 -16.16 -19.51 -17.66
C THR A 16 -15.59 -18.95 -16.35
N ILE A 17 -15.38 -17.64 -16.29
CA ILE A 17 -14.92 -16.96 -15.09
C ILE A 17 -16.06 -17.03 -14.08
N LYS A 18 -16.01 -18.03 -13.20
CA LYS A 18 -16.93 -18.14 -12.06
C LYS A 18 -16.59 -17.02 -11.08
N TYR A 19 -17.23 -15.87 -11.24
CA TYR A 19 -17.20 -14.83 -10.23
C TYR A 19 -17.84 -15.37 -8.94
N PRO A 20 -17.20 -15.19 -7.77
CA PRO A 20 -17.75 -15.68 -6.51
C PRO A 20 -19.15 -15.08 -6.26
N LEU A 21 -20.10 -15.95 -5.92
CA LEU A 21 -21.55 -15.69 -5.88
C LEU A 21 -22.03 -14.72 -4.78
N LYS A 22 -21.11 -14.10 -4.06
CA LYS A 22 -21.34 -12.95 -3.18
C LYS A 22 -20.12 -12.06 -3.31
N SER A 23 -20.34 -10.75 -3.26
CA SER A 23 -19.33 -9.70 -3.19
C SER A 23 -18.40 -9.87 -1.98
N ALA A 24 -17.55 -10.91 -1.98
CA ALA A 24 -16.43 -11.03 -1.08
C ALA A 24 -15.43 -9.98 -1.57
N LEU A 25 -15.65 -8.73 -1.16
CA LEU A 25 -14.64 -7.69 -1.26
C LEU A 25 -13.38 -8.28 -0.64
N VAL A 26 -12.41 -8.65 -1.48
CA VAL A 26 -11.07 -8.96 -1.01
C VAL A 26 -10.63 -7.70 -0.29
N ARG A 27 -10.59 -7.77 1.04
CA ARG A 27 -10.24 -6.60 1.85
C ARG A 27 -8.83 -6.19 1.44
N PRO A 28 -8.53 -4.89 1.27
CA PRO A 28 -7.24 -4.43 0.77
C PRO A 28 -6.04 -5.08 1.48
N HIS A 29 -6.13 -5.29 2.79
CA HIS A 29 -5.09 -5.94 3.57
C HIS A 29 -4.76 -7.38 3.13
N TYR A 30 -5.72 -8.17 2.65
CA TYR A 30 -5.44 -9.52 2.17
C TYR A 30 -4.63 -9.50 0.88
N ALA A 31 -4.98 -8.59 -0.04
CA ALA A 31 -4.24 -8.41 -1.28
C ALA A 31 -2.81 -7.93 -0.99
N THR A 32 -2.66 -6.92 -0.13
CA THR A 32 -1.36 -6.39 0.28
C THR A 32 -0.51 -7.45 0.99
N THR A 33 -1.09 -8.20 1.93
CA THR A 33 -0.38 -9.27 2.66
C THR A 33 0.07 -10.38 1.71
N ALA A 34 -0.80 -10.82 0.79
CA ALA A 34 -0.45 -11.83 -0.22
C ALA A 34 0.67 -11.33 -1.14
N HIS A 35 0.61 -10.06 -1.56
CA HIS A 35 1.64 -9.45 -2.38
C HIS A 35 2.99 -9.41 -1.65
N PHE A 36 3.03 -8.92 -0.41
CA PHE A 36 4.23 -8.91 0.40
C PHE A 36 4.76 -10.31 0.69
N SER A 37 3.89 -11.29 0.94
CA SER A 37 4.32 -12.68 1.17
C SER A 37 5.00 -13.25 -0.08
N ARG A 38 4.48 -12.93 -1.28
CA ARG A 38 5.10 -13.30 -2.55
C ARG A 38 6.46 -12.61 -2.75
N ILE A 39 6.62 -11.37 -2.32
CA ILE A 39 7.90 -10.66 -2.34
C ILE A 39 8.88 -11.31 -1.36
N ALA A 40 8.45 -11.56 -0.12
CA ALA A 40 9.24 -12.20 0.93
C ALA A 40 9.81 -13.55 0.46
N ALA A 41 9.00 -14.35 -0.23
CA ALA A 41 9.42 -15.64 -0.77
C ALA A 41 10.51 -15.54 -1.86
N LYS A 42 10.65 -14.39 -2.52
CA LYS A 42 11.64 -14.16 -3.60
C LYS A 42 12.91 -13.46 -3.12
N ILE A 43 12.86 -12.85 -1.93
CA ILE A 43 14.01 -12.16 -1.36
C ILE A 43 15.01 -13.21 -0.86
N LYS A 44 16.26 -13.07 -1.30
CA LYS A 44 17.40 -13.80 -0.72
C LYS A 44 17.82 -13.13 0.59
N SER A 45 18.25 -13.93 1.58
CA SER A 45 18.76 -13.45 2.87
C SER A 45 19.87 -12.43 2.65
N ARG A 46 19.56 -11.17 2.96
CA ARG A 46 20.48 -10.04 3.03
C ARG A 46 19.85 -8.95 3.90
N PRO A 47 20.65 -8.21 4.69
CA PRO A 47 20.16 -7.06 5.44
C PRO A 47 19.52 -6.03 4.50
N MET A 48 18.29 -5.62 4.79
CA MET A 48 17.57 -4.63 4.00
C MET A 48 16.59 -3.82 4.85
N THR A 49 16.21 -2.66 4.33
CA THR A 49 15.21 -1.79 4.95
C THR A 49 14.04 -1.63 3.99
N LEU A 50 12.84 -1.94 4.45
CA LEU A 50 11.60 -1.69 3.73
C LEU A 50 11.02 -0.35 4.20
N PHE A 51 11.05 0.63 3.31
CA PHE A 51 10.33 1.88 3.51
C PHE A 51 8.88 1.75 3.06
N LEU A 52 7.97 2.14 3.94
CA LEU A 52 6.53 2.16 3.69
C LEU A 52 6.02 3.60 3.77
N SER A 53 4.95 3.87 3.02
CA SER A 53 4.09 5.02 3.31
C SER A 53 3.40 4.82 4.65
N PHE A 54 3.11 5.91 5.38
CA PHE A 54 2.47 5.85 6.69
C PHE A 54 0.99 5.44 6.57
N ASP A 55 0.75 4.13 6.45
CA ASP A 55 -0.56 3.50 6.46
C ASP A 55 -0.52 2.30 7.45
N PRO A 56 -1.30 2.34 8.54
CA PRO A 56 -1.34 1.26 9.52
C PRO A 56 -1.65 -0.12 8.91
N LEU A 57 -2.54 -0.21 7.92
CA LEU A 57 -2.91 -1.49 7.29
C LEU A 57 -1.77 -2.05 6.44
N LEU A 58 -1.04 -1.16 5.75
CA LEU A 58 0.17 -1.51 5.01
C LEU A 58 1.25 -2.01 5.96
N GLY A 59 1.46 -1.31 7.07
CA GLY A 59 2.36 -1.70 8.15
C GLY A 59 2.06 -3.09 8.70
N TYR A 60 0.80 -3.36 9.04
CA TYR A 60 0.38 -4.67 9.52
C TYR A 60 0.60 -5.78 8.50
N SER A 61 0.29 -5.51 7.23
CA SER A 61 0.51 -6.46 6.15
C SER A 61 1.99 -6.80 6.01
N ALA A 62 2.87 -5.79 6.10
CA ALA A 62 4.32 -5.96 6.04
C ALA A 62 4.85 -6.73 7.25
N LEU A 63 4.42 -6.36 8.46
CA LEU A 63 4.79 -7.03 9.70
C LEU A 63 4.46 -8.53 9.67
N ASN A 64 3.28 -8.88 9.14
CA ASN A 64 2.86 -10.27 9.03
C ASN A 64 3.67 -11.02 7.95
N ALA A 65 3.77 -10.44 6.74
CA ALA A 65 4.39 -11.11 5.60
C ALA A 65 5.91 -11.30 5.78
N PHE A 66 6.58 -10.34 6.41
CA PHE A 66 8.04 -10.37 6.58
C PHE A 66 8.49 -10.77 7.99
N ASN A 67 7.59 -11.32 8.81
CA ASN A 67 7.90 -11.66 10.21
C ASN A 67 9.16 -12.54 10.33
N TYR A 68 9.33 -13.51 9.43
CA TYR A 68 10.50 -14.39 9.41
C TYR A 68 11.83 -13.64 9.21
N LEU A 69 11.87 -12.69 8.26
CA LEU A 69 13.07 -11.88 8.01
C LEU A 69 13.34 -10.90 9.16
N ARG A 70 12.28 -10.35 9.76
CA ARG A 70 12.36 -9.48 10.94
C ARG A 70 12.92 -10.21 12.16
N GLN A 71 12.43 -11.41 12.45
CA GLN A 71 12.93 -12.23 13.56
C GLN A 71 14.40 -12.61 13.40
N LYS A 72 14.88 -12.74 12.17
CA LYS A 72 16.30 -12.93 11.84
C LYS A 72 17.14 -11.65 11.81
N GLN A 73 16.51 -10.50 12.03
CA GLN A 73 17.14 -9.18 11.91
C GLN A 73 17.75 -8.91 10.52
N GLU A 74 17.19 -9.52 9.47
CA GLU A 74 17.58 -9.30 8.08
C GLU A 74 16.74 -8.21 7.40
N LEU A 75 15.63 -7.81 8.02
CA LEU A 75 14.73 -6.78 7.51
C LEU A 75 14.34 -5.80 8.61
N ASP A 76 14.65 -4.53 8.39
CA ASP A 76 14.07 -3.41 9.13
C ASP A 76 12.87 -2.84 8.35
N ILE A 77 11.83 -2.41 9.06
CA ILE A 77 10.69 -1.72 8.46
C ILE A 77 10.65 -0.30 9.00
N ALA A 78 10.56 0.67 8.10
CA ALA A 78 10.52 2.08 8.44
C ALA A 78 9.41 2.81 7.66
N TYR A 79 8.78 3.78 8.31
CA TYR A 79 8.02 4.82 7.66
C TYR A 79 8.92 6.02 7.43
N LEU A 80 8.83 6.63 6.27
CA LEU A 80 9.49 7.90 5.98
C LEU A 80 8.44 8.93 5.55
N VAL A 81 8.49 10.08 6.19
CA VAL A 81 7.79 11.29 5.76
C VAL A 81 8.83 12.38 5.59
N GLU A 82 8.86 13.01 4.43
CA GLU A 82 9.82 14.07 4.10
C GLU A 82 9.10 15.22 3.40
N ASP A 83 9.49 16.45 3.75
CA ASP A 83 9.07 17.63 3.01
C ASP A 83 9.85 17.73 1.69
N ALA A 84 9.20 18.22 0.63
CA ALA A 84 9.83 18.37 -0.70
C ALA A 84 11.03 19.32 -0.72
N LYS A 85 11.14 20.20 0.29
CA LYS A 85 12.25 21.15 0.47
C LYS A 85 13.32 20.65 1.44
N TRP A 86 13.15 19.45 2.00
CA TRP A 86 14.13 18.88 2.91
C TRP A 86 15.47 18.66 2.20
N ALA A 87 16.56 19.06 2.86
CA ALA A 87 17.93 18.90 2.38
C ALA A 87 18.76 18.09 3.38
N GLU A 88 19.71 17.33 2.86
CA GLU A 88 20.59 16.44 3.64
C GLU A 88 21.47 17.21 4.65
N GLY A 89 21.88 16.54 5.74
CA GLY A 89 22.99 17.00 6.58
C GLY A 89 22.65 17.57 7.97
N ARG A 90 21.58 17.10 8.64
CA ARG A 90 21.25 17.53 10.03
C ARG A 90 21.26 16.38 11.03
N SER A 91 21.42 16.70 12.32
CA SER A 91 21.36 15.70 13.40
C SER A 91 19.92 15.26 13.63
N SER A 92 19.69 13.95 13.66
CA SER A 92 18.40 13.35 14.02
C SER A 92 18.11 13.51 15.50
N SER A 93 16.85 13.71 15.86
CA SER A 93 16.40 13.60 17.25
C SER A 93 16.58 12.16 17.76
N LYS A 94 16.60 12.01 19.08
CA LYS A 94 16.53 10.69 19.70
C LYS A 94 15.17 10.05 19.36
N PRO A 95 15.12 8.75 18.99
CA PRO A 95 13.87 8.06 18.77
C PRO A 95 12.98 8.06 20.03
N GLU A 96 11.72 8.44 19.88
CA GLU A 96 10.73 8.46 20.96
C GLU A 96 9.56 7.52 20.65
N PRO A 97 9.09 6.70 21.60
CA PRO A 97 7.93 5.82 21.37
C PRO A 97 6.66 6.60 21.06
N ILE A 98 5.93 6.18 20.03
CA ILE A 98 4.62 6.76 19.68
C ILE A 98 3.58 6.15 20.62
N LYS A 99 3.05 6.95 21.55
CA LYS A 99 2.16 6.47 22.62
C LYS A 99 0.70 6.44 22.21
N GLU A 100 0.33 7.24 21.22
CA GLU A 100 -1.05 7.48 20.78
C GLU A 100 -1.57 6.34 19.88
N ILE A 101 -0.68 5.50 19.36
CA ILE A 101 -1.03 4.46 18.40
C ILE A 101 -1.06 3.10 19.10
N LYS A 102 -2.28 2.60 19.38
CA LYS A 102 -2.51 1.22 19.82
C LYS A 102 -2.36 0.26 18.64
N THR A 103 -1.12 -0.07 18.30
CA THR A 103 -0.81 -1.10 17.30
C THR A 103 -0.16 -2.32 17.93
N ARG A 104 -0.24 -3.47 17.24
CA ARG A 104 0.38 -4.73 17.70
C ARG A 104 1.91 -4.63 17.86
N ALA A 105 2.54 -3.72 17.13
CA ALA A 105 3.98 -3.47 17.20
C ALA A 105 4.23 -2.08 17.75
N LEU A 106 5.27 -1.92 18.56
CA LEU A 106 5.64 -0.61 19.10
C LEU A 106 6.52 0.13 18.10
N TRP A 107 6.18 1.39 17.84
CA TRP A 107 6.88 2.25 16.91
C TRP A 107 7.57 3.40 17.65
N THR A 108 8.72 3.81 17.13
CA THR A 108 9.45 5.01 17.57
C THR A 108 9.54 6.01 16.43
N LEU A 109 9.46 7.29 16.76
CA LEU A 109 9.59 8.40 15.84
C LEU A 109 10.92 9.13 16.07
N SER A 110 11.63 9.43 14.99
CA SER A 110 12.79 10.32 15.01
C SER A 110 12.63 11.39 13.94
N GLU A 111 13.00 12.63 14.26
CA GLU A 111 12.79 13.79 13.41
C GLU A 111 14.11 14.51 13.13
N GLN A 112 14.20 15.08 11.93
CA GLN A 112 15.16 16.11 11.58
C GLN A 112 14.38 17.37 11.23
N ARG A 113 14.63 18.45 11.97
CA ARG A 113 14.06 19.77 11.70
C ARG A 113 15.15 20.69 11.18
N HIS A 114 14.87 21.43 10.12
CA HIS A 114 15.82 22.41 9.62
C HIS A 114 15.83 23.70 10.47
N ILE A 115 16.99 24.34 10.56
CA ILE A 115 17.19 25.56 11.34
C ILE A 115 16.60 26.79 10.61
N ARG A 116 16.52 26.76 9.27
CA ARG A 116 16.13 27.95 8.47
C ARG A 116 14.64 28.11 8.24
N GLY A 117 13.80 27.24 8.81
CA GLY A 117 12.35 27.43 8.76
C GLY A 117 11.57 26.28 9.39
N PRO A 118 10.33 26.53 9.83
CA PRO A 118 9.49 25.54 10.49
C PRO A 118 9.04 24.40 9.56
N SER A 119 9.21 24.53 8.25
CA SER A 119 8.56 23.71 7.20
C SER A 119 9.49 22.76 6.44
N GLU A 120 10.70 22.52 6.94
CA GLU A 120 11.64 21.59 6.31
C GLU A 120 11.94 20.48 7.31
N GLN A 121 11.15 19.43 7.24
CA GLN A 121 11.18 18.33 8.19
C GLN A 121 11.30 16.98 7.48
N ARG A 122 12.03 16.07 8.14
CA ARG A 122 12.07 14.67 7.80
C ARG A 122 11.79 13.87 9.06
N ALA A 123 10.83 12.97 9.00
CA ALA A 123 10.45 12.12 10.09
C ALA A 123 10.55 10.66 9.67
N ILE A 124 11.20 9.85 10.50
CA ILE A 124 11.33 8.42 10.30
C ILE A 124 10.71 7.70 11.48
N GLY A 125 9.72 6.86 11.19
CA GLY A 125 9.13 5.92 12.13
C GLY A 125 9.78 4.56 11.97
N THR A 126 10.35 3.97 13.01
CA THR A 126 10.90 2.61 13.00
C THR A 126 10.22 1.75 14.06
N LEU A 127 10.35 0.44 13.95
CA LEU A 127 9.94 -0.47 15.02
C LEU A 127 10.91 -0.36 16.20
N VAL A 128 10.41 -0.49 17.43
CA VAL A 128 11.25 -0.44 18.65
C VAL A 128 12.37 -1.48 18.62
N GLU A 129 12.12 -2.63 18.00
CA GLU A 129 13.08 -3.75 17.85
C GLU A 129 13.91 -3.71 16.57
N SER A 130 13.84 -2.63 15.80
CA SER A 130 14.60 -2.42 14.56
C SER A 130 16.09 -2.26 14.85
N ASN A 131 16.96 -2.85 14.01
CA ASN A 131 18.41 -2.62 14.05
C ASN A 131 18.83 -1.34 13.32
N LEU A 132 17.90 -0.74 12.58
CA LEU A 132 18.10 0.54 11.91
C LEU A 132 18.21 1.69 12.93
N ASP A 133 19.44 2.14 13.18
CA ASP A 133 19.73 3.35 13.94
C ASP A 133 19.15 4.60 13.23
N ALA A 134 18.62 5.55 14.00
CA ALA A 134 18.05 6.79 13.47
C ALA A 134 19.04 7.57 12.60
N ARG A 135 20.32 7.63 13.01
CA ARG A 135 21.35 8.30 12.20
C ARG A 135 21.49 7.65 10.82
N LYS A 136 21.50 6.30 10.77
CA LYS A 136 21.57 5.54 9.52
C LYS A 136 20.30 5.71 8.70
N ALA A 137 19.13 5.69 9.35
CA ALA A 137 17.84 5.87 8.69
C ALA A 137 17.75 7.23 7.99
N HIS A 138 18.15 8.29 8.71
CA HIS A 138 18.15 9.66 8.19
C HIS A 138 19.26 9.93 7.17
N ALA A 139 20.29 9.09 7.11
CA ALA A 139 21.31 9.13 6.06
C ALA A 139 20.87 8.42 4.77
N MET A 140 19.75 7.67 4.78
CA MET A 140 19.23 7.05 3.57
C MET A 140 18.66 8.11 2.62
N PRO A 141 18.74 7.90 1.30
CA PRO A 141 18.18 8.84 0.33
C PRO A 141 16.67 9.02 0.55
N GLY A 142 16.16 10.17 0.13
CA GLY A 142 14.73 10.44 0.14
C GLY A 142 13.94 9.49 -0.77
N LEU A 143 12.65 9.36 -0.51
CA LEU A 143 11.74 8.55 -1.34
C LEU A 143 11.15 9.32 -2.51
N SER A 144 11.46 10.61 -2.63
CA SER A 144 10.95 11.50 -3.67
C SER A 144 10.96 10.90 -5.10
N PRO A 145 12.02 10.24 -5.60
CA PRO A 145 11.99 9.63 -6.95
C PRO A 145 10.97 8.48 -7.07
N VAL A 146 10.82 7.68 -6.02
CA VAL A 146 9.86 6.58 -5.95
C VAL A 146 8.44 7.13 -5.91
N THR A 147 8.21 8.15 -5.08
CA THR A 147 6.93 8.86 -4.98
C THR A 147 6.53 9.48 -6.31
N GLU A 148 7.48 10.11 -7.02
CA GLU A 148 7.23 10.68 -8.34
C GLU A 148 6.87 9.61 -9.38
N TYR A 149 7.57 8.47 -9.37
CA TYR A 149 7.22 7.33 -10.21
C TYR A 149 5.81 6.81 -9.91
N LEU A 150 5.47 6.60 -8.64
CA LEU A 150 4.15 6.12 -8.24
C LEU A 150 3.03 7.09 -8.63
N ASN A 151 3.28 8.39 -8.50
CA ASN A 151 2.33 9.43 -8.93
C ASN A 151 2.12 9.40 -10.45
N ARG A 152 3.20 9.26 -11.24
CA ARG A 152 3.11 9.12 -12.71
C ARG A 152 2.38 7.85 -13.10
N PHE A 153 2.70 6.72 -12.47
CA PHE A 153 2.00 5.47 -12.68
C PHE A 153 0.50 5.61 -12.40
N HIS A 154 0.15 6.18 -11.24
CA HIS A 154 -1.23 6.39 -10.87
C HIS A 154 -1.96 7.32 -11.85
N ALA A 155 -1.30 8.37 -12.34
CA ALA A 155 -1.88 9.27 -13.35
C ALA A 155 -2.16 8.54 -14.68
N LEU A 156 -1.22 7.73 -15.16
CA LEU A 156 -1.36 6.97 -16.41
C LEU A 156 -2.47 5.91 -16.32
N PHE A 157 -2.60 5.26 -15.17
CA PHE A 157 -3.59 4.20 -14.95
C PHE A 157 -4.79 4.66 -14.16
N ARG A 158 -5.03 5.98 -14.05
CA ARG A 158 -6.07 6.56 -13.18
C ARG A 158 -7.45 5.98 -13.47
N VAL A 159 -7.76 5.77 -14.76
CA VAL A 159 -9.05 5.24 -15.22
C VAL A 159 -9.25 3.80 -14.79
N THR A 160 -8.20 2.98 -14.81
CA THR A 160 -8.24 1.57 -14.41
C THR A 160 -8.20 1.42 -12.87
N ILE A 161 -7.36 2.20 -12.19
CA ILE A 161 -7.17 2.13 -10.74
C ILE A 161 -8.39 2.70 -10.00
N ASN A 162 -8.89 3.85 -10.45
CA ASN A 162 -10.04 4.52 -9.87
C ASN A 162 -11.32 4.25 -10.66
N GLU A 163 -11.37 3.17 -11.46
CA GLU A 163 -12.61 2.80 -12.10
C GLU A 163 -13.67 2.72 -11.00
N PRO A 164 -14.78 3.48 -11.09
CA PRO A 164 -15.85 3.39 -10.12
C PRO A 164 -16.30 1.95 -10.17
N ARG A 165 -15.91 1.15 -9.15
CA ARG A 165 -16.21 -0.28 -9.07
C ARG A 165 -17.64 -0.43 -9.50
N ARG A 166 -17.86 -0.96 -10.71
CA ARG A 166 -19.16 -0.87 -11.37
C ARG A 166 -20.19 -1.35 -10.35
N ARG A 167 -21.05 -0.44 -9.88
CA ARG A 167 -22.33 -0.83 -9.30
C ARG A 167 -23.11 -1.46 -10.46
N LEU A 168 -22.82 -2.72 -10.77
CA LEU A 168 -23.77 -3.59 -11.44
C LEU A 168 -24.79 -3.92 -10.33
N ARG A 169 -26.03 -3.41 -10.34
CA ARG A 169 -26.87 -3.13 -11.51
C ARG A 169 -27.77 -1.88 -11.35
N PRO A 170 -28.25 -1.31 -12.48
CA PRO A 170 -29.54 -0.64 -12.61
C PRO A 170 -30.73 -1.58 -12.36
N GLU A 171 -31.89 -0.96 -12.17
CA GLU A 171 -33.13 -1.42 -11.54
C GLU A 171 -33.61 -2.82 -11.91
N VAL A 172 -34.06 -3.56 -10.89
CA VAL A 172 -34.98 -4.68 -11.13
C VAL A 172 -36.28 -4.05 -11.63
N ASP A 173 -36.51 -4.11 -12.94
CA ASP A 173 -37.86 -4.07 -13.52
C ASP A 173 -38.69 -5.15 -12.82
N ALA A 174 -39.40 -4.77 -11.77
CA ALA A 174 -40.44 -5.58 -11.14
C ALA A 174 -41.78 -5.31 -11.84
N THR A 175 -41.81 -5.44 -13.17
CA THR A 175 -43.05 -5.61 -13.91
C THR A 175 -43.33 -7.10 -14.01
N PHE A 176 -43.76 -7.72 -12.91
CA PHE A 176 -44.61 -8.92 -12.93
C PHE A 176 -45.33 -9.02 -11.58
N GLY A 177 -46.65 -8.83 -11.65
CA GLY A 177 -47.50 -8.65 -10.50
C GLY A 177 -47.78 -9.92 -9.69
N TYR A 178 -48.34 -9.71 -8.51
CA TYR A 178 -49.46 -10.49 -8.00
C TYR A 178 -50.32 -9.58 -7.11
N LEU A 179 -51.58 -9.46 -7.51
CA LEU A 179 -52.72 -9.11 -6.67
C LEU A 179 -52.70 -9.94 -5.38
N SER A 180 -52.88 -9.31 -4.21
CA SER A 180 -53.64 -9.88 -3.07
C SER A 180 -53.65 -8.94 -1.85
N ARG A 181 -54.88 -8.68 -1.34
CA ARG A 181 -55.31 -8.02 -0.08
C ARG A 181 -55.29 -6.50 -0.13
N MET A 182 -56.40 -5.77 -0.28
CA MET A 182 -57.68 -5.85 0.47
C MET A 182 -57.44 -6.09 1.96
N GLU A 183 -57.15 -5.00 2.67
CA GLU A 183 -57.93 -4.47 3.80
C GLU A 183 -57.63 -2.96 3.95
#